data_AF-A0A956I829-F1
#
_entry.id   AF-A0A956I829-F1
#
_cell.length_a   1.000
_cell.length_b   1.000
_cell.length_c   1.000
_cell.angle_alpha   90.00
_cell.angle_beta   90.00
_cell.angle_gamma   90.00
#
_symmetry.space_group_name_H-M   'P 1'
#
loop_
_entity.id
_entity.type
_entity.pdbx_description
1 polymer ?
#
loop_
_entity_poly.entity_id
_entity_poly.type
_entity_poly.pdbx_seq_one_letter_code
_entity_poly.pdbx_strand_id
1 'polypeptide(L)'
;MRRLHAVRFTSLTLGLVLGCTGNASRIDVTDAARETNDAALPPLPPRDDAGVPPSPADDAGTMAEDAARPTPNDRFDCTATGTPGTYAVAVDHPGGPATVASFLEGATPSLVPIVSTFVAAHPGDYDFVYLLTEAPVSAGAAVGRFYPVHHEDLPEIGLPGVATHPEYASLPSLRGVVALQLGATQTNGPTLHESLHAWGVFLDPSLRFGRDEETSFFSHWGVSGVNGQLGGFDPATLRCTAPSSTATDTCTEARVAGFGPTANGGDTVPYAPFELYLMGLLPAAQVPSVPLLEGARFVSYDEPSDEIVFSLSGGITQRSAQDVVRTMGGERPPMGDRVLRGAMVLVTDGAPSASALARAQSWARVLGNVDASPYLLSFCEAMGGRARMDTAIGP
;
A
#
# COMPACT_ATOMS: atom_id res chain seq x y z
N MET A 1 32.31 35.56 44.77
CA MET A 1 33.04 36.00 43.56
C MET A 1 34.25 35.10 43.35
N ARG A 2 34.11 34.05 42.53
CA ARG A 2 35.23 33.19 42.09
C ARG A 2 35.20 33.15 40.57
N ARG A 3 36.35 33.44 39.96
CA ARG A 3 36.55 33.65 38.52
C ARG A 3 36.49 32.32 37.76
N LEU A 4 35.77 32.33 36.64
CA LEU A 4 35.82 31.30 35.60
C LEU A 4 37.17 31.35 34.87
N HIS A 5 37.69 30.17 34.51
CA HIS A 5 38.66 30.00 33.44
C HIS A 5 37.99 29.23 32.31
N ALA A 6 38.03 29.83 31.12
CA ALA A 6 37.52 29.28 29.88
C ALA A 6 38.47 28.21 29.34
N VAL A 7 37.92 27.07 28.93
CA VAL A 7 38.63 26.04 28.18
C VAL A 7 38.16 26.12 26.72
N ARG A 8 39.13 26.33 25.82
CA ARG A 8 38.97 26.29 24.36
C ARG A 8 38.76 24.84 23.92
N PHE A 9 37.73 24.58 23.11
CA PHE A 9 37.64 23.35 22.32
C PHE A 9 38.30 23.56 20.97
N THR A 10 39.34 22.78 20.71
CA THR A 10 40.02 22.67 19.42
C THR A 10 39.28 21.64 18.57
N SER A 11 38.96 22.01 17.34
CA SER A 11 38.34 21.16 16.33
C SER A 11 39.23 19.95 16.02
N LEU A 12 38.68 18.74 16.08
CA LEU A 12 39.32 17.53 15.57
C LEU A 12 38.39 16.89 14.55
N THR A 13 38.75 17.04 13.28
CA THR A 13 38.16 16.36 12.14
C THR A 13 38.57 14.89 12.19
N LEU A 14 37.61 13.99 12.41
CA LEU A 14 37.83 12.55 12.26
C LEU A 14 36.74 12.00 11.33
N GLY A 15 37.17 11.45 10.20
CA GLY A 15 36.31 10.89 9.16
C GLY A 15 35.50 9.72 9.70
N LEU A 16 34.19 9.76 9.44
CA LEU A 16 33.28 8.67 9.71
C LEU A 16 32.81 8.08 8.38
N VAL A 17 33.14 6.81 8.17
CA VAL A 17 32.49 5.92 7.23
C VAL A 17 31.06 5.75 7.72
N LEU A 18 30.07 6.33 7.04
CA LEU A 18 28.65 6.08 7.31
C LEU A 18 28.18 4.90 6.46
N GLY A 19 27.97 3.78 7.16
CA GLY A 19 27.19 2.65 6.69
C GLY A 19 25.68 2.95 6.79
N CYS A 20 24.93 2.17 6.03
CA CYS A 20 23.47 2.10 6.04
C CYS A 20 22.94 1.82 7.45
N THR A 21 22.19 2.76 8.01
CA THR A 21 21.24 2.51 9.09
C THR A 21 19.97 3.23 8.71
N GLY A 22 18.92 2.45 8.39
CA GLY A 22 17.57 2.96 8.24
C GLY A 22 17.17 3.63 9.54
N ASN A 23 16.86 4.92 9.49
CA ASN A 23 16.17 5.58 10.57
C ASN A 23 14.75 5.02 10.59
N ALA A 24 14.47 4.16 11.57
CA ALA A 24 13.14 4.03 12.13
C ALA A 24 12.76 5.40 12.69
N SER A 25 12.15 6.24 11.85
CA SER A 25 11.50 7.47 12.28
C SER A 25 10.39 7.07 13.23
N ARG A 26 10.39 7.66 14.44
CA ARG A 26 9.33 7.61 15.45
C ARG A 26 7.97 7.23 14.84
N ILE A 27 7.48 6.04 15.16
CA ILE A 27 6.07 5.72 15.03
C ILE A 27 5.37 6.47 16.16
N ASP A 28 4.96 7.71 15.87
CA ASP A 28 3.86 8.30 16.62
C ASP A 28 2.60 7.72 15.99
N VAL A 29 1.94 6.78 16.67
CA VAL A 29 0.66 6.20 16.21
C VAL A 29 -0.39 7.31 16.03
N THR A 30 -0.17 8.50 16.59
CA THR A 30 -1.00 9.69 16.34
C THR A 30 -0.70 10.41 15.02
N ASP A 31 0.47 10.22 14.38
CA ASP A 31 0.79 10.81 13.06
C ASP A 31 0.28 9.95 11.88
N ALA A 32 -0.12 8.69 12.12
CA ALA A 32 -0.84 7.88 11.12
C ALA A 32 -2.20 8.52 10.72
N ALA A 33 -2.68 9.49 11.49
CA ALA A 33 -3.87 10.29 11.20
C ALA A 33 -3.63 11.45 10.20
N ARG A 34 -2.48 11.53 9.51
CA ARG A 34 -2.21 12.62 8.54
C ARG A 34 -2.33 12.26 7.06
N GLU A 35 -2.59 11.01 6.71
CA GLU A 35 -3.15 10.64 5.39
C GLU A 35 -4.68 10.85 5.32
N THR A 36 -5.21 11.81 6.08
CA THR A 36 -6.66 12.00 6.33
C THR A 36 -7.43 12.71 5.21
N ASN A 37 -7.02 12.54 3.95
CA ASN A 37 -7.81 13.05 2.82
C ASN A 37 -7.68 12.19 1.58
N ASP A 38 -7.56 10.86 1.69
CA ASP A 38 -7.95 10.03 0.55
C ASP A 38 -9.40 10.35 0.21
N ALA A 39 -9.61 10.74 -1.04
CA ALA A 39 -10.85 11.29 -1.53
C ALA A 39 -11.98 10.36 -1.12
N ALA A 40 -12.77 10.80 -0.14
CA ALA A 40 -13.95 10.08 0.30
C ALA A 40 -14.77 9.76 -0.95
N LEU A 41 -14.84 8.48 -1.31
CA LEU A 41 -15.88 8.01 -2.21
C LEU A 41 -17.21 8.47 -1.59
N PRO A 42 -18.18 8.94 -2.40
CA PRO A 42 -19.45 9.40 -1.87
C PRO A 42 -20.09 8.31 -1.00
N PRO A 43 -20.74 8.68 0.13
CA PRO A 43 -21.29 7.72 1.06
C PRO A 43 -22.29 6.78 0.38
N LEU A 44 -22.17 5.48 0.66
CA LEU A 44 -23.10 4.46 0.19
C LEU A 44 -24.53 4.79 0.67
N PRO A 45 -25.57 4.54 -0.15
CA PRO A 45 -26.94 4.68 0.29
C PRO A 45 -27.27 3.63 1.38
N PRO A 46 -28.14 3.98 2.36
CA PRO A 46 -28.55 3.04 3.41
C PRO A 46 -29.26 1.83 2.80
N ARG A 47 -28.83 0.61 3.17
CA ARG A 47 -29.57 -0.62 2.88
C ARG A 47 -30.53 -0.91 4.03
N ASP A 48 -31.75 -1.29 3.67
CA ASP A 48 -32.80 -1.70 4.60
C ASP A 48 -32.42 -3.01 5.30
N ASP A 49 -32.32 -2.96 6.63
CA ASP A 49 -32.08 -4.10 7.50
C ASP A 49 -33.29 -5.04 7.51
N ALA A 50 -33.20 -6.15 6.77
CA ALA A 50 -34.16 -7.25 6.86
C ALA A 50 -33.45 -8.56 7.24
N GLY A 51 -33.46 -8.86 8.55
CA GLY A 51 -33.52 -10.23 9.08
C GLY A 51 -32.25 -11.06 9.04
N VAL A 52 -31.46 -11.01 10.12
CA VAL A 52 -30.36 -11.94 10.42
C VAL A 52 -30.92 -13.27 10.97
N PRO A 53 -30.69 -14.44 10.34
CA PRO A 53 -30.95 -15.74 10.95
C PRO A 53 -29.78 -16.19 11.85
N PRO A 54 -30.02 -17.08 12.84
CA PRO A 54 -29.04 -17.41 13.87
C PRO A 54 -27.87 -18.28 13.36
N SER A 55 -26.71 -18.04 13.98
CA SER A 55 -25.40 -18.68 13.75
C SER A 55 -25.38 -20.18 14.07
N PRO A 56 -24.71 -21.04 13.28
CA PRO A 56 -24.27 -22.35 13.74
C PRO A 56 -22.88 -22.28 14.38
N ALA A 57 -22.70 -23.19 15.33
CA ALA A 57 -21.60 -23.30 16.29
C ALA A 57 -20.23 -23.66 15.69
N ASP A 58 -19.21 -23.31 16.46
CA ASP A 58 -17.78 -23.49 16.27
C ASP A 58 -17.38 -24.96 16.02
N ASP A 59 -16.52 -25.17 15.01
CA ASP A 59 -15.72 -26.38 14.91
C ASP A 59 -14.25 -25.96 14.77
N ALA A 60 -13.51 -26.10 15.88
CA ALA A 60 -12.10 -25.77 16.00
C ALA A 60 -11.26 -26.88 15.36
N GLY A 61 -10.90 -26.69 14.09
CA GLY A 61 -9.97 -27.54 13.34
C GLY A 61 -8.54 -26.99 13.38
N THR A 62 -7.67 -27.72 14.06
CA THR A 62 -6.19 -27.68 14.10
C THR A 62 -5.44 -26.90 13.01
N MET A 63 -4.52 -26.05 13.48
CA MET A 63 -3.48 -25.39 12.70
C MET A 63 -2.68 -26.38 11.85
N ALA A 64 -2.55 -26.07 10.56
CA ALA A 64 -1.56 -26.66 9.68
C ALA A 64 -0.79 -25.54 8.97
N GLU A 65 0.48 -25.42 9.34
CA GLU A 65 1.53 -24.72 8.62
C GLU A 65 1.65 -25.30 7.20
N ASP A 66 0.97 -24.69 6.23
CA ASP A 66 1.39 -24.74 4.83
C ASP A 66 0.70 -23.59 4.10
N ALA A 67 1.24 -22.38 4.27
CA ALA A 67 0.91 -21.26 3.39
C ALA A 67 1.27 -21.70 1.96
N ALA A 68 0.24 -22.03 1.19
CA ALA A 68 0.33 -22.75 -0.06
C ALA A 68 1.37 -22.13 -1.00
N ARG A 69 2.50 -22.82 -1.19
CA ARG A 69 3.36 -22.58 -2.36
C ARG A 69 2.46 -22.68 -3.59
N PRO A 70 2.49 -21.68 -4.51
CA PRO A 70 1.69 -21.74 -5.71
C PRO A 70 1.95 -23.07 -6.43
N THR A 71 0.89 -23.77 -6.80
CA THR A 71 1.05 -24.99 -7.58
C THR A 71 1.73 -24.61 -8.91
N PRO A 72 2.58 -25.48 -9.50
CA PRO A 72 3.31 -25.14 -10.72
C PRO A 72 2.44 -24.66 -11.90
N ASN A 73 1.13 -24.95 -11.88
CA ASN A 73 0.17 -24.57 -12.92
C ASN A 73 -0.46 -23.18 -12.72
N ASP A 74 -0.21 -22.50 -11.59
CA ASP A 74 -0.71 -21.14 -11.32
C ASP A 74 0.32 -20.04 -11.65
N ARG A 75 1.54 -20.41 -12.03
CA ARG A 75 2.62 -19.45 -12.31
C ARG A 75 2.42 -18.81 -13.67
N PHE A 76 2.02 -17.54 -13.63
CA PHE A 76 1.98 -16.65 -14.77
C PHE A 76 3.39 -16.42 -15.31
N ASP A 77 3.50 -16.18 -16.62
CA ASP A 77 4.79 -15.84 -17.23
C ASP A 77 5.20 -14.42 -16.79
N CYS A 78 6.12 -14.36 -15.83
CA CYS A 78 6.73 -13.10 -15.38
C CYS A 78 7.75 -12.53 -16.37
N THR A 79 8.05 -13.22 -17.48
CA THR A 79 9.03 -12.74 -18.45
C THR A 79 8.58 -11.37 -18.95
N ALA A 80 9.38 -10.34 -18.68
CA ALA A 80 9.16 -9.05 -19.26
C ALA A 80 9.13 -9.19 -20.77
N THR A 81 8.16 -8.56 -21.44
CA THR A 81 7.96 -8.64 -22.90
C THR A 81 9.05 -7.93 -23.71
N GLY A 82 10.20 -7.64 -23.09
CA GLY A 82 11.51 -7.63 -23.73
C GLY A 82 11.57 -6.90 -25.05
N THR A 83 11.60 -5.57 -25.01
CA THR A 83 12.17 -4.76 -26.10
C THR A 83 13.17 -3.76 -25.50
N PRO A 84 14.30 -3.45 -26.16
CA PRO A 84 15.01 -2.21 -25.89
C PRO A 84 14.02 -1.06 -26.10
N GLY A 85 13.67 -0.36 -25.03
CA GLY A 85 12.61 0.64 -25.05
C GLY A 85 12.84 1.70 -24.00
N THR A 86 12.05 2.76 -24.07
CA THR A 86 12.01 3.80 -23.05
C THR A 86 11.14 3.30 -21.91
N TYR A 87 11.62 3.31 -20.67
CA TYR A 87 10.85 2.82 -19.51
C TYR A 87 10.33 3.96 -18.61
N ALA A 88 10.89 5.15 -18.77
CA ALA A 88 10.38 6.37 -18.21
C ALA A 88 10.65 7.53 -19.17
N VAL A 89 9.70 8.46 -19.25
CA VAL A 89 9.79 9.67 -20.05
C VAL A 89 9.73 10.90 -19.15
N ALA A 90 10.23 12.02 -19.65
CA ALA A 90 9.99 13.32 -19.02
C ALA A 90 8.89 14.06 -19.77
N VAL A 91 8.01 14.73 -19.03
CA VAL A 91 7.00 15.62 -19.58
C VAL A 91 7.23 17.01 -19.02
N ASP A 92 7.56 17.93 -19.92
CA ASP A 92 7.69 19.35 -19.60
C ASP A 92 6.29 19.96 -19.51
N HIS A 93 5.87 20.30 -18.29
CA HIS A 93 4.59 20.91 -18.01
C HIS A 93 4.81 22.05 -17.00
N PRO A 94 4.70 23.33 -17.42
CA PRO A 94 4.90 24.47 -16.53
C PRO A 94 4.05 24.38 -15.25
N GLY A 95 4.68 24.46 -14.08
CA GLY A 95 3.99 24.28 -12.79
C GLY A 95 3.55 22.84 -12.46
N GLY A 96 3.80 21.87 -13.34
CA GLY A 96 3.49 20.46 -13.14
C GLY A 96 4.13 19.85 -11.88
N PRO A 97 5.45 20.03 -11.64
CA PRO A 97 6.10 19.49 -10.44
C PRO A 97 5.46 19.96 -9.13
N ALA A 98 5.08 21.24 -9.07
CA ALA A 98 4.41 21.83 -7.91
C ALA A 98 2.97 21.33 -7.75
N THR A 99 2.29 21.05 -8.86
CA THR A 99 0.94 20.45 -8.87
C THR A 99 0.99 19.03 -8.28
N VAL A 100 1.95 18.21 -8.71
CA VAL A 100 2.15 16.85 -8.16
C VAL A 100 2.54 16.91 -6.69
N ALA A 101 3.44 17.81 -6.29
CA ALA A 101 3.81 18.00 -4.88
C ALA A 101 2.60 18.42 -4.03
N SER A 102 1.79 19.36 -4.50
CA SER A 102 0.58 19.79 -3.79
C SER A 102 -0.42 18.64 -3.63
N PHE A 103 -0.56 17.76 -4.63
CA PHE A 103 -1.36 16.55 -4.51
C PHE A 103 -0.79 15.59 -3.45
N LEU A 104 0.52 15.41 -3.37
CA LEU A 104 1.16 14.61 -2.30
C LEU A 104 0.97 15.24 -0.91
N GLU A 105 0.82 16.56 -0.82
CA GLU A 105 0.51 17.29 0.43
C GLU A 105 -0.98 17.22 0.83
N GLY A 106 -1.79 16.42 0.15
CA GLY A 106 -3.20 16.22 0.49
C GLY A 106 -4.16 17.12 -0.27
N ALA A 107 -3.68 18.08 -1.08
CA ALA A 107 -4.57 18.87 -1.94
C ALA A 107 -5.15 18.01 -3.07
N THR A 108 -6.15 18.53 -3.78
CA THR A 108 -6.84 17.85 -4.89
C THR A 108 -6.76 18.63 -6.20
N PRO A 109 -5.56 19.05 -6.66
CA PRO A 109 -5.46 19.66 -7.98
C PRO A 109 -5.82 18.66 -9.08
N SER A 110 -6.30 19.15 -10.22
CA SER A 110 -6.49 18.28 -11.38
C SER A 110 -5.14 17.85 -11.93
N LEU A 111 -4.91 16.53 -12.01
CA LEU A 111 -3.73 15.93 -12.64
C LEU A 111 -3.95 15.70 -14.15
N VAL A 112 -5.15 15.92 -14.65
CA VAL A 112 -5.57 15.69 -16.04
C VAL A 112 -4.71 16.45 -17.05
N PRO A 113 -4.33 17.73 -16.85
CA PRO A 113 -3.49 18.44 -17.82
C PRO A 113 -2.11 17.78 -18.01
N ILE A 114 -1.52 17.26 -16.92
CA ILE A 114 -0.22 16.59 -16.95
C ILE A 114 -0.36 15.25 -17.68
N VAL A 115 -1.35 14.44 -17.29
CA VAL A 115 -1.63 13.15 -17.93
C VAL A 115 -1.94 13.33 -19.41
N SER A 116 -2.76 14.33 -19.77
CA SER A 116 -3.10 14.63 -21.17
C SER A 116 -1.89 15.02 -22.00
N THR A 117 -0.96 15.78 -21.41
CA THR A 117 0.32 16.12 -22.06
C THR A 117 1.15 14.86 -22.32
N PHE A 118 1.21 13.96 -21.34
CA PHE A 118 1.88 12.67 -21.48
C PHE A 118 1.25 11.80 -22.59
N VAL A 119 -0.06 11.52 -22.52
CA VAL A 119 -0.71 10.62 -23.51
C VAL A 119 -0.76 11.21 -24.91
N ALA A 120 -0.72 12.54 -25.07
CA ALA A 120 -0.58 13.16 -26.39
C ALA A 120 0.80 12.92 -27.01
N ALA A 121 1.87 12.88 -26.19
CA ALA A 121 3.23 12.61 -26.63
C ALA A 121 3.54 11.11 -26.75
N HIS A 122 2.90 10.29 -25.92
CA HIS A 122 3.08 8.85 -25.82
C HIS A 122 1.72 8.15 -25.79
N PRO A 123 1.03 8.01 -26.94
CA PRO A 123 -0.26 7.37 -26.99
C PRO A 123 -0.18 5.90 -26.58
N GLY A 124 -1.16 5.44 -25.81
CA GLY A 124 -1.25 4.05 -25.41
C GLY A 124 -2.38 3.80 -24.41
N ASP A 125 -2.73 2.53 -24.28
CA ASP A 125 -3.64 2.05 -23.24
C ASP A 125 -2.79 1.76 -22.00
N TYR A 126 -2.99 2.55 -20.94
CA TYR A 126 -2.31 2.41 -19.66
C TYR A 126 -3.33 2.11 -18.58
N ASP A 127 -3.05 1.14 -17.71
CA ASP A 127 -3.80 0.90 -16.47
C ASP A 127 -3.40 1.92 -15.39
N PHE A 128 -2.12 2.31 -15.35
CA PHE A 128 -1.60 3.25 -14.38
C PHE A 128 -0.64 4.26 -15.02
N VAL A 129 -0.75 5.52 -14.59
CA VAL A 129 0.25 6.56 -14.88
C VAL A 129 0.87 7.03 -13.58
N TYR A 130 2.18 6.83 -13.42
CA TYR A 130 2.96 7.24 -12.26
C TYR A 130 3.63 8.59 -12.57
N LEU A 131 3.17 9.66 -11.94
CA LEU A 131 3.71 11.01 -12.03
C LEU A 131 4.78 11.22 -10.95
N LEU A 132 6.03 11.31 -11.36
CA LEU A 132 7.17 11.55 -10.46
C LEU A 132 7.52 13.03 -10.44
N THR A 133 7.72 13.60 -9.25
CA THR A 133 8.19 14.98 -9.08
C THR A 133 9.46 15.06 -8.24
N GLU A 134 10.39 15.92 -8.64
CA GLU A 134 11.55 16.29 -7.79
C GLU A 134 11.26 17.51 -6.91
N ALA A 135 10.05 18.08 -7.01
CA ALA A 135 9.67 19.21 -6.17
C ALA A 135 9.70 18.79 -4.68
N PRO A 136 10.14 19.69 -3.79
CA PRO A 136 10.08 19.44 -2.37
C PRO A 136 8.62 19.25 -1.94
N VAL A 137 8.41 18.28 -1.06
CA VAL A 137 7.14 17.99 -0.41
C VAL A 137 7.39 18.16 1.09
N SER A 138 6.42 18.75 1.80
CA SER A 138 6.51 19.00 3.25
C SER A 138 6.81 17.72 4.04
N ALA A 139 7.58 17.86 5.12
CA ALA A 139 7.84 16.73 6.03
C ALA A 139 6.52 16.22 6.63
N GLY A 140 6.27 14.92 6.51
CA GLY A 140 5.03 14.27 6.95
C GLY A 140 3.92 14.21 5.90
N ALA A 141 4.13 14.75 4.70
CA ALA A 141 3.28 14.46 3.55
C ALA A 141 3.52 13.03 3.04
N ALA A 142 2.56 12.52 2.26
CA ALA A 142 2.67 11.20 1.66
C ALA A 142 3.79 11.18 0.62
N VAL A 143 4.57 10.10 0.59
CA VAL A 143 5.65 9.90 -0.41
C VAL A 143 5.12 9.34 -1.74
N GLY A 144 3.91 8.77 -1.69
CA GLY A 144 3.09 8.42 -2.84
C GLY A 144 1.62 8.72 -2.55
N ARG A 145 0.81 8.84 -3.60
CA ARG A 145 -0.65 8.93 -3.45
C ARG A 145 -1.37 8.47 -4.70
N PHE A 146 -2.42 7.68 -4.52
CA PHE A 146 -3.28 7.18 -5.59
C PHE A 146 -4.47 8.10 -5.85
N TYR A 147 -4.80 8.29 -7.12
CA TYR A 147 -6.03 8.93 -7.58
C TYR A 147 -6.85 7.93 -8.42
N PRO A 148 -8.04 7.50 -7.95
CA PRO A 148 -8.88 6.58 -8.70
C PRO A 148 -9.45 7.26 -9.95
N VAL A 149 -9.39 6.57 -11.09
CA VAL A 149 -9.90 7.08 -12.37
C VAL A 149 -11.04 6.22 -12.89
N HIS A 150 -10.79 4.94 -13.16
CA HIS A 150 -11.79 3.97 -13.59
C HIS A 150 -11.77 2.75 -12.67
N HIS A 151 -12.95 2.28 -12.26
CA HIS A 151 -13.07 0.96 -11.65
C HIS A 151 -14.27 0.21 -12.23
N GLU A 152 -14.13 -1.11 -12.23
CA GLU A 152 -15.17 -2.06 -12.59
C GLU A 152 -16.21 -2.17 -11.45
N ASP A 153 -17.38 -2.72 -11.76
CA ASP A 153 -18.39 -3.07 -10.75
C ASP A 153 -17.91 -4.29 -9.96
N LEU A 154 -17.41 -4.04 -8.75
CA LEU A 154 -16.80 -5.03 -7.85
C LEU A 154 -17.40 -4.92 -6.44
N PRO A 155 -18.72 -5.17 -6.27
CA PRO A 155 -19.39 -5.04 -4.99
C PRO A 155 -18.86 -6.02 -3.94
N GLU A 156 -18.25 -7.14 -4.36
CA GLU A 156 -17.67 -8.17 -3.48
C GLU A 156 -16.46 -7.67 -2.69
N ILE A 157 -15.90 -6.52 -3.08
CA ILE A 157 -14.82 -5.83 -2.36
C ILE A 157 -15.20 -4.38 -1.99
N GLY A 158 -16.47 -4.01 -2.13
CA GLY A 158 -17.00 -2.71 -1.71
C GLY A 158 -16.84 -1.58 -2.72
N LEU A 159 -16.67 -1.93 -3.99
CA LEU A 159 -16.65 -0.98 -5.11
C LEU A 159 -17.88 -1.21 -6.01
N PRO A 160 -19.11 -0.88 -5.55
CA PRO A 160 -20.31 -1.11 -6.34
C PRO A 160 -20.42 -0.15 -7.52
N GLY A 161 -20.87 -0.66 -8.65
CA GLY A 161 -21.06 0.05 -9.91
C GLY A 161 -19.75 0.30 -10.66
N VAL A 162 -19.89 0.67 -11.94
CA VAL A 162 -18.76 1.20 -12.72
C VAL A 162 -18.63 2.68 -12.41
N ALA A 163 -17.44 3.13 -12.01
CA ALA A 163 -17.14 4.55 -11.95
C ALA A 163 -16.07 4.95 -12.96
N THR A 164 -16.20 6.18 -13.42
CA THR A 164 -15.31 6.81 -14.38
C THR A 164 -15.25 8.29 -14.04
N HIS A 165 -14.06 8.78 -13.72
CA HIS A 165 -13.86 10.20 -13.57
C HIS A 165 -14.04 10.89 -14.95
N PRO A 166 -15.01 11.81 -15.13
CA PRO A 166 -15.39 12.32 -16.45
C PRO A 166 -14.23 12.97 -17.23
N GLU A 167 -13.30 13.60 -16.53
CA GLU A 167 -12.12 14.24 -17.15
C GLU A 167 -11.15 13.23 -17.79
N TYR A 168 -11.25 11.95 -17.45
CA TYR A 168 -10.43 10.87 -17.99
C TYR A 168 -11.19 9.94 -18.95
N ALA A 169 -12.42 10.29 -19.34
CA ALA A 169 -13.26 9.42 -20.18
C ALA A 169 -12.65 9.01 -21.53
N SER A 170 -11.61 9.72 -22.01
CA SER A 170 -10.85 9.38 -23.21
C SER A 170 -9.77 8.30 -22.98
N LEU A 171 -9.56 7.85 -21.75
CA LEU A 171 -8.54 6.88 -21.35
C LEU A 171 -9.19 5.67 -20.64
N PRO A 172 -10.05 4.90 -21.31
CA PRO A 172 -10.94 3.92 -20.67
C PRO A 172 -10.25 2.79 -19.91
N SER A 173 -8.96 2.54 -20.18
CA SER A 173 -8.16 1.53 -19.48
C SER A 173 -7.54 2.06 -18.17
N LEU A 174 -7.48 3.38 -17.97
CA LEU A 174 -6.76 4.00 -16.85
C LEU A 174 -7.47 3.77 -15.52
N ARG A 175 -6.96 2.83 -14.73
CA ARG A 175 -7.49 2.54 -13.39
C ARG A 175 -7.19 3.67 -12.42
N GLY A 176 -5.99 4.24 -12.50
CA GLY A 176 -5.65 5.39 -11.69
C GLY A 176 -4.36 6.11 -12.06
N VAL A 177 -4.18 7.27 -11.43
CA VAL A 177 -2.96 8.08 -11.53
C VAL A 177 -2.28 8.03 -10.16
N VAL A 178 -0.98 7.76 -10.14
CA VAL A 178 -0.20 7.69 -8.91
C VAL A 178 0.80 8.84 -8.91
N ALA A 179 0.78 9.68 -7.89
CA ALA A 179 1.85 10.65 -7.67
C ALA A 179 2.94 10.06 -6.79
N LEU A 180 4.20 10.37 -7.08
CA LEU A 180 5.36 9.93 -6.30
C LEU A 180 6.37 11.06 -6.14
N GLN A 181 6.94 11.21 -4.94
CA GLN A 181 8.10 12.07 -4.77
C GLN A 181 9.38 11.34 -5.16
N LEU A 182 10.17 11.90 -6.08
CA LEU A 182 11.49 11.40 -6.47
C LEU A 182 12.61 12.12 -5.69
N GLY A 183 12.47 12.12 -4.35
CA GLY A 183 13.46 12.71 -3.45
C GLY A 183 14.83 12.03 -3.56
N ALA A 184 15.90 12.73 -3.16
CA ALA A 184 17.26 12.16 -3.19
C ALA A 184 17.43 10.92 -2.29
N THR A 185 16.60 10.80 -1.25
CA THR A 185 16.59 9.68 -0.30
C THR A 185 15.45 8.69 -0.55
N GLN A 186 14.53 8.98 -1.47
CA GLN A 186 13.44 8.08 -1.82
C GLN A 186 13.95 7.08 -2.86
N THR A 187 14.18 5.85 -2.43
CA THR A 187 14.76 4.79 -3.26
C THR A 187 13.88 3.55 -3.38
N ASN A 188 12.71 3.54 -2.74
CA ASN A 188 11.92 2.34 -2.54
C ASN A 188 10.42 2.64 -2.46
N GLY A 189 9.72 2.59 -3.59
CA GLY A 189 8.27 2.68 -3.54
C GLY A 189 7.72 4.08 -3.24
N PRO A 190 6.39 4.19 -3.02
CA PRO A 190 5.45 3.07 -2.79
C PRO A 190 4.63 2.61 -4.02
N THR A 191 5.23 2.31 -5.18
CA THR A 191 4.46 1.97 -6.40
C THR A 191 3.53 0.78 -6.23
N LEU A 192 3.98 -0.28 -5.56
CA LEU A 192 3.16 -1.46 -5.30
C LEU A 192 1.97 -1.12 -4.40
N HIS A 193 2.22 -0.37 -3.32
CA HIS A 193 1.18 0.08 -2.40
C HIS A 193 0.15 0.97 -3.10
N GLU A 194 0.59 2.00 -3.82
CA GLU A 194 -0.35 2.92 -4.50
C GLU A 194 -1.15 2.22 -5.59
N SER A 195 -0.57 1.23 -6.26
CA SER A 195 -1.29 0.46 -7.27
C SER A 195 -2.39 -0.40 -6.64
N LEU A 196 -2.21 -0.85 -5.39
CA LEU A 196 -3.19 -1.67 -4.69
C LEU A 196 -4.46 -0.93 -4.34
N HIS A 197 -4.42 0.40 -4.20
CA HIS A 197 -5.60 1.21 -3.96
C HIS A 197 -6.64 1.13 -5.08
N ALA A 198 -6.28 0.62 -6.28
CA ALA A 198 -7.25 0.27 -7.31
C ALA A 198 -8.20 -0.88 -6.91
N TRP A 199 -7.86 -1.64 -5.86
CA TRP A 199 -8.66 -2.76 -5.31
C TRP A 199 -8.82 -2.69 -3.77
N GLY A 200 -8.20 -1.73 -3.09
CA GLY A 200 -7.80 -1.84 -1.69
C GLY A 200 -8.84 -1.43 -0.63
N VAL A 201 -9.08 -2.35 0.31
CA VAL A 201 -9.83 -2.26 1.59
C VAL A 201 -11.11 -1.42 1.62
N PHE A 202 -11.96 -1.52 0.61
CA PHE A 202 -13.30 -0.91 0.62
C PHE A 202 -14.38 -1.80 1.28
N LEU A 203 -13.96 -2.78 2.08
CA LEU A 203 -14.84 -3.79 2.69
C LEU A 203 -15.85 -3.19 3.67
N ASP A 204 -16.96 -3.92 3.91
CA ASP A 204 -17.98 -3.50 4.86
C ASP A 204 -17.38 -3.25 6.27
N PRO A 205 -17.65 -2.10 6.91
CA PRO A 205 -17.13 -1.80 8.24
C PRO A 205 -17.48 -2.83 9.34
N SER A 206 -18.51 -3.66 9.14
CA SER A 206 -18.86 -4.77 10.03
C SER A 206 -17.80 -5.87 10.07
N LEU A 207 -16.94 -5.96 9.05
CA LEU A 207 -15.80 -6.88 8.98
C LEU A 207 -14.62 -6.40 9.83
N ARG A 208 -14.60 -5.12 10.24
CA ARG A 208 -13.65 -4.53 11.20
C ARG A 208 -12.19 -4.46 10.72
N PHE A 209 -11.93 -4.67 9.44
CA PHE A 209 -10.61 -4.37 8.86
C PHE A 209 -10.30 -2.87 8.92
N GLY A 210 -9.00 -2.52 8.96
CA GLY A 210 -8.57 -1.15 8.79
C GLY A 210 -8.92 -0.21 9.93
N ARG A 211 -9.09 -0.71 11.16
CA ARG A 211 -9.43 0.14 12.31
C ARG A 211 -8.89 -0.38 13.62
N ASP A 212 -8.60 0.55 14.53
CA ASP A 212 -8.43 0.27 15.95
C ASP A 212 -9.60 0.91 16.75
N GLU A 213 -9.44 1.09 18.07
CA GLU A 213 -10.49 1.70 18.89
C GLU A 213 -10.71 3.19 18.59
N GLU A 214 -9.68 3.91 18.15
CA GLU A 214 -9.67 5.37 18.02
C GLU A 214 -9.61 5.85 16.56
N THR A 215 -9.06 5.02 15.67
CA THR A 215 -8.67 5.38 14.31
C THR A 215 -9.26 4.42 13.28
N SER A 216 -9.80 5.00 12.21
CA SER A 216 -10.07 4.29 10.96
C SER A 216 -8.94 4.61 9.98
N PHE A 217 -8.25 3.59 9.51
CA PHE A 217 -7.16 3.68 8.54
C PHE A 217 -7.66 3.63 7.09
N PHE A 218 -8.98 3.69 6.89
CA PHE A 218 -9.65 3.78 5.58
C PHE A 218 -9.28 2.60 4.66
N SER A 219 -8.64 2.88 3.53
CA SER A 219 -8.19 1.93 2.52
C SER A 219 -6.94 1.13 2.96
N HIS A 220 -6.64 1.06 4.25
CA HIS A 220 -5.48 0.35 4.80
C HIS A 220 -5.87 -0.74 5.80
N TRP A 221 -4.93 -1.63 6.12
CA TRP A 221 -5.17 -2.76 7.00
C TRP A 221 -5.18 -2.41 8.49
N GLY A 222 -4.61 -1.27 8.88
CA GLY A 222 -4.57 -0.83 10.28
C GLY A 222 -3.90 -1.86 11.17
N VAL A 223 -4.48 -2.12 12.35
CA VAL A 223 -3.98 -3.09 13.34
C VAL A 223 -4.45 -4.52 13.08
N SER A 224 -4.55 -4.95 11.82
CA SER A 224 -4.91 -6.33 11.45
C SER A 224 -3.68 -7.15 11.06
N GLY A 225 -3.76 -8.47 11.20
CA GLY A 225 -2.66 -9.39 10.89
C GLY A 225 -2.52 -9.72 9.39
N VAL A 226 -2.78 -8.77 8.49
CA VAL A 226 -2.69 -9.00 7.03
C VAL A 226 -1.24 -9.01 6.56
N ASN A 227 -0.41 -8.12 7.10
CA ASN A 227 1.02 -7.99 6.76
C ASN A 227 1.28 -7.84 5.25
N GLY A 228 0.67 -6.83 4.65
CA GLY A 228 0.72 -6.60 3.21
C GLY A 228 1.22 -5.20 2.85
N GLN A 229 1.08 -4.86 1.57
CA GLN A 229 1.43 -3.54 1.04
C GLN A 229 0.69 -2.39 1.74
N LEU A 230 -0.58 -2.59 2.11
CA LEU A 230 -1.41 -1.59 2.81
C LEU A 230 -1.32 -1.67 4.34
N GLY A 231 -0.21 -2.22 4.86
CA GLY A 231 0.08 -2.28 6.29
C GLY A 231 -0.38 -3.56 6.97
N GLY A 232 -0.60 -3.46 8.28
CA GLY A 232 -0.93 -4.59 9.16
C GLY A 232 0.31 -5.28 9.72
N PHE A 233 0.13 -5.97 10.84
CA PHE A 233 1.21 -6.66 11.56
C PHE A 233 1.43 -8.07 11.04
N ASP A 234 2.65 -8.61 11.23
CA ASP A 234 2.93 -10.02 10.96
C ASP A 234 2.19 -10.93 11.96
N PRO A 235 1.19 -11.71 11.52
CA PRO A 235 0.40 -12.57 12.40
C PRO A 235 1.25 -13.62 13.14
N ALA A 236 2.41 -14.01 12.63
CA ALA A 236 3.31 -14.95 13.29
C ALA A 236 3.98 -14.36 14.56
N THR A 237 4.01 -13.03 14.68
CA THR A 237 4.60 -12.33 15.82
C THR A 237 3.61 -12.05 16.95
N LEU A 238 2.32 -12.32 16.71
CA LEU A 238 1.24 -12.05 17.65
C LEU A 238 1.37 -12.91 18.91
N ARG A 239 1.55 -12.24 20.03
CA ARG A 239 1.58 -12.83 21.37
C ARG A 239 0.48 -12.24 22.22
N CYS A 240 -0.35 -13.12 22.76
CA CYS A 240 -1.39 -12.74 23.71
C CYS A 240 -0.88 -12.92 25.14
N THR A 241 -1.07 -11.90 25.98
CA THR A 241 -0.95 -12.03 27.43
C THR A 241 -2.35 -12.05 28.06
N ALA A 242 -2.81 -13.23 28.48
CA ALA A 242 -4.01 -13.36 29.30
C ALA A 242 -3.66 -13.06 30.78
N PRO A 243 -4.52 -12.39 31.56
CA PRO A 243 -4.22 -12.15 32.96
C PRO A 243 -4.56 -13.38 33.82
N SER A 244 -3.60 -14.30 33.97
CA SER A 244 -3.58 -15.40 34.96
C SER A 244 -4.73 -16.43 34.90
N SER A 245 -4.53 -17.57 35.55
CA SER A 245 -5.34 -18.81 35.48
C SER A 245 -6.79 -18.73 36.00
N THR A 246 -7.34 -17.54 36.17
CA THR A 246 -8.75 -17.30 36.56
C THR A 246 -9.48 -16.31 35.66
N ALA A 247 -8.80 -15.72 34.66
CA ALA A 247 -9.46 -14.91 33.65
C ALA A 247 -9.98 -15.81 32.53
N THR A 248 -11.24 -15.58 32.14
CA THR A 248 -11.86 -16.12 30.94
C THR A 248 -10.98 -15.86 29.72
N ASP A 249 -11.08 -16.72 28.70
CA ASP A 249 -10.21 -16.87 27.51
C ASP A 249 -10.00 -15.64 26.58
N THR A 250 -10.21 -14.43 27.08
CA THR A 250 -10.10 -13.18 26.35
C THR A 250 -8.72 -12.56 26.53
N CYS A 251 -8.01 -12.43 25.41
CA CYS A 251 -6.78 -11.65 25.35
C CYS A 251 -7.04 -10.20 25.75
N THR A 252 -6.35 -9.67 26.76
CA THR A 252 -6.49 -8.25 27.17
C THR A 252 -5.32 -7.39 26.75
N GLU A 253 -4.18 -8.00 26.43
CA GLU A 253 -3.01 -7.34 25.87
C GLU A 253 -2.43 -8.20 24.74
N ALA A 254 -2.10 -7.56 23.62
CA ALA A 254 -1.42 -8.16 22.49
C ALA A 254 -0.07 -7.49 22.25
N ARG A 255 0.90 -8.29 21.84
CA ARG A 255 2.23 -7.85 21.40
C ARG A 255 2.48 -8.38 20.00
N VAL A 256 2.99 -7.52 19.14
CA VAL A 256 3.34 -7.83 17.74
C VAL A 256 4.66 -7.14 17.41
N ALA A 257 5.39 -7.61 16.40
CA ALA A 257 6.56 -6.90 15.89
C ALA A 257 6.17 -5.52 15.32
N GLY A 258 7.14 -4.61 15.20
CA GLY A 258 6.97 -3.31 14.58
C GLY A 258 6.40 -3.43 13.16
N PHE A 259 5.41 -2.59 12.86
CA PHE A 259 4.75 -2.55 11.55
C PHE A 259 4.16 -1.15 11.29
N GLY A 260 3.85 -0.86 10.02
CA GLY A 260 3.10 0.34 9.66
C GLY A 260 1.61 0.03 9.53
N PRO A 261 0.71 0.78 10.17
CA PRO A 261 -0.73 0.54 10.03
C PRO A 261 -1.26 0.89 8.64
N THR A 262 -0.58 1.78 7.91
CA THR A 262 -0.97 2.17 6.54
C THR A 262 -0.09 1.55 5.47
N ALA A 263 1.20 1.29 5.73
CA ALA A 263 2.08 0.71 4.70
C ALA A 263 3.20 -0.14 5.32
N ASN A 264 3.60 -1.20 4.61
CA ASN A 264 4.80 -1.95 4.94
C ASN A 264 5.81 -1.88 3.80
N GLY A 265 6.98 -1.29 4.06
CA GLY A 265 8.20 -1.53 3.29
C GLY A 265 8.28 -0.98 1.86
N GLY A 266 7.36 -0.13 1.38
CA GLY A 266 7.45 0.45 0.03
C GLY A 266 7.29 -0.62 -1.05
N ASP A 267 8.29 -0.83 -1.91
CA ASP A 267 8.30 -1.88 -2.94
C ASP A 267 9.09 -3.13 -2.50
N THR A 268 9.31 -3.35 -1.20
CA THR A 268 10.09 -4.51 -0.70
C THR A 268 9.23 -5.66 -0.16
N VAL A 269 7.93 -5.46 0.03
CA VAL A 269 7.03 -6.43 0.65
C VAL A 269 6.16 -7.09 -0.42
N PRO A 270 5.93 -8.40 -0.38
CA PRO A 270 4.98 -9.04 -1.28
C PRO A 270 3.55 -8.68 -0.89
N TYR A 271 2.63 -8.77 -1.84
CA TYR A 271 1.21 -8.69 -1.53
C TYR A 271 0.80 -9.85 -0.61
N ALA A 272 0.06 -9.52 0.43
CA ALA A 272 -0.50 -10.52 1.33
C ALA A 272 -1.56 -11.37 0.59
N PRO A 273 -1.80 -12.63 1.01
CA PRO A 273 -2.84 -13.46 0.40
C PRO A 273 -4.22 -12.78 0.34
N PHE A 274 -4.56 -11.97 1.34
CA PHE A 274 -5.81 -11.22 1.39
C PHE A 274 -5.86 -10.11 0.33
N GLU A 275 -4.75 -9.41 0.08
CA GLU A 275 -4.62 -8.41 -0.98
C GLU A 275 -4.75 -9.06 -2.35
N LEU A 276 -4.09 -10.21 -2.56
CA LEU A 276 -4.25 -11.00 -3.79
C LEU A 276 -5.69 -11.47 -4.01
N TYR A 277 -6.44 -11.76 -2.94
CA TYR A 277 -7.87 -12.03 -3.03
C TYR A 277 -8.65 -10.81 -3.49
N LEU A 278 -8.43 -9.61 -2.92
CA LEU A 278 -9.12 -8.39 -3.36
C LEU A 278 -8.90 -8.11 -4.85
N MET A 279 -7.68 -8.37 -5.33
CA MET A 279 -7.34 -8.22 -6.73
C MET A 279 -8.00 -9.27 -7.64
N GLY A 280 -8.52 -10.37 -7.11
CA GLY A 280 -9.05 -11.50 -7.88
C GLY A 280 -7.95 -12.46 -8.38
N LEU A 281 -6.77 -12.44 -7.77
CA LEU A 281 -5.63 -13.30 -8.11
C LEU A 281 -5.52 -14.55 -7.25
N LEU A 282 -6.24 -14.58 -6.11
CA LEU A 282 -6.31 -15.72 -5.20
C LEU A 282 -7.78 -16.00 -4.84
N PRO A 283 -8.26 -17.26 -4.91
CA PRO A 283 -9.61 -17.59 -4.48
C PRO A 283 -9.72 -17.54 -2.95
N ALA A 284 -10.93 -17.28 -2.43
CA ALA A 284 -11.16 -17.14 -0.98
C ALA A 284 -10.68 -18.35 -0.16
N ALA A 285 -10.78 -19.56 -0.73
CA ALA A 285 -10.35 -20.81 -0.09
C ALA A 285 -8.83 -20.93 0.15
N GLN A 286 -8.02 -20.11 -0.52
CA GLN A 286 -6.55 -20.10 -0.35
C GLN A 286 -6.07 -18.95 0.55
N VAL A 287 -6.98 -18.14 1.08
CA VAL A 287 -6.66 -17.01 1.96
C VAL A 287 -6.71 -17.49 3.41
N PRO A 288 -5.59 -17.42 4.17
CA PRO A 288 -5.61 -17.72 5.60
C PRO A 288 -6.52 -16.75 6.36
N SER A 289 -7.07 -17.21 7.48
CA SER A 289 -7.74 -16.31 8.43
C SER A 289 -6.76 -15.29 9.01
N VAL A 290 -7.23 -14.07 9.18
CA VAL A 290 -6.48 -12.92 9.66
C VAL A 290 -6.89 -12.63 11.10
N PRO A 291 -5.95 -12.52 12.05
CA PRO A 291 -6.27 -12.04 13.39
C PRO A 291 -6.56 -10.53 13.37
N LEU A 292 -7.69 -10.14 13.96
CA LEU A 292 -8.06 -8.76 14.24
C LEU A 292 -7.96 -8.49 15.74
N LEU A 293 -7.33 -7.37 16.09
CA LEU A 293 -7.23 -6.88 17.46
C LEU A 293 -8.48 -6.05 17.79
N GLU A 294 -9.48 -6.65 18.41
CA GLU A 294 -10.77 -6.01 18.63
C GLU A 294 -10.69 -4.98 19.77
N GLY A 295 -11.00 -3.73 19.43
CA GLY A 295 -10.92 -2.61 20.36
C GLY A 295 -9.49 -2.41 20.87
N ALA A 296 -8.53 -2.47 19.95
CA ALA A 296 -7.13 -2.24 20.24
C ALA A 296 -6.88 -0.76 20.53
N ARG A 297 -6.09 -0.49 21.60
CA ARG A 297 -5.49 0.81 21.88
C ARG A 297 -3.99 0.64 22.00
N PHE A 298 -3.24 1.47 21.30
CA PHE A 298 -1.78 1.53 21.45
C PHE A 298 -1.40 1.85 22.89
N VAL A 299 -0.47 1.09 23.45
CA VAL A 299 0.05 1.28 24.81
C VAL A 299 1.49 1.78 24.75
N SER A 300 2.36 1.08 24.03
CA SER A 300 3.78 1.39 23.95
C SER A 300 4.45 0.73 22.75
N TYR A 301 5.59 1.28 22.35
CA TYR A 301 6.55 0.64 21.46
C TYR A 301 7.86 0.38 22.23
N ASP A 302 8.34 -0.86 22.20
CA ASP A 302 9.57 -1.31 22.84
C ASP A 302 10.70 -1.35 21.81
N GLU A 303 11.42 -0.23 21.67
CA GLU A 303 12.52 -0.07 20.71
C GLU A 303 13.56 -1.21 20.72
N PRO A 304 14.06 -1.69 21.88
CA PRO A 304 14.99 -2.82 21.93
C PRO A 304 14.51 -4.13 21.29
N SER A 305 13.21 -4.41 21.38
CA SER A 305 12.60 -5.66 20.88
C SER A 305 11.87 -5.48 19.56
N ASP A 306 11.74 -4.24 19.08
CA ASP A 306 10.92 -3.85 17.93
C ASP A 306 9.49 -4.40 18.07
N GLU A 307 8.87 -4.16 19.23
CA GLU A 307 7.53 -4.65 19.55
C GLU A 307 6.54 -3.53 19.84
N ILE A 308 5.33 -3.66 19.32
CA ILE A 308 4.19 -2.80 19.65
C ILE A 308 3.27 -3.55 20.61
N VAL A 309 2.87 -2.86 21.69
CA VAL A 309 1.95 -3.37 22.70
C VAL A 309 0.59 -2.68 22.55
N PHE A 310 -0.47 -3.47 22.49
CA PHE A 310 -1.86 -3.02 22.47
C PHE A 310 -2.61 -3.55 23.68
N SER A 311 -3.49 -2.73 24.25
CA SER A 311 -4.57 -3.20 25.13
C SER A 311 -5.80 -3.50 24.29
N LEU A 312 -6.54 -4.55 24.64
CA LEU A 312 -7.70 -5.04 23.88
C LEU A 312 -8.94 -5.03 24.76
N SER A 313 -10.03 -4.42 24.29
CA SER A 313 -11.34 -4.50 24.95
C SER A 313 -12.22 -5.64 24.44
N GLY A 314 -11.99 -6.11 23.21
CA GLY A 314 -12.75 -7.18 22.55
C GLY A 314 -11.98 -8.48 22.30
N GLY A 315 -10.69 -8.54 22.65
CA GLY A 315 -9.83 -9.69 22.41
C GLY A 315 -9.34 -9.81 20.97
N ILE A 316 -9.05 -11.03 20.54
CA ILE A 316 -8.57 -11.33 19.18
C ILE A 316 -9.63 -12.15 18.46
N THR A 317 -10.07 -11.68 17.29
CA THR A 317 -11.01 -12.41 16.43
C THR A 317 -10.33 -12.84 15.14
N GLN A 318 -10.68 -14.01 14.61
CA GLN A 318 -10.22 -14.45 13.29
C GLN A 318 -11.23 -14.04 12.23
N ARG A 319 -10.76 -13.43 11.13
CA ARG A 319 -11.56 -13.11 9.95
C ARG A 319 -11.01 -13.80 8.72
N SER A 320 -11.85 -14.58 8.06
CA SER A 320 -11.54 -15.29 6.83
C SER A 320 -12.02 -14.53 5.60
N ALA A 321 -11.48 -14.83 4.42
CA ALA A 321 -12.07 -14.37 3.17
C ALA A 321 -13.51 -14.86 2.97
N GLN A 322 -13.90 -16.00 3.59
CA GLN A 322 -15.29 -16.47 3.55
C GLN A 322 -16.24 -15.57 4.36
N ASP A 323 -15.76 -14.90 5.40
CA ASP A 323 -16.56 -13.87 6.10
C ASP A 323 -16.83 -12.69 5.17
N VAL A 324 -15.85 -12.32 4.35
CA VAL A 324 -16.00 -11.29 3.31
C VAL A 324 -17.01 -11.75 2.27
N VAL A 325 -16.86 -12.95 1.71
CA VAL A 325 -17.81 -13.49 0.72
C VAL A 325 -19.25 -13.44 1.23
N ARG A 326 -19.48 -13.85 2.48
CA ARG A 326 -20.81 -13.82 3.10
C ARG A 326 -21.34 -12.41 3.30
N THR A 327 -20.48 -11.50 3.78
CA THR A 327 -20.88 -10.11 4.10
C THR A 327 -21.11 -9.27 2.85
N MET A 328 -20.23 -9.41 1.86
CA MET A 328 -20.25 -8.61 0.63
C MET A 328 -21.23 -9.19 -0.41
N GLY A 329 -21.72 -10.41 -0.20
CA GLY A 329 -22.80 -11.01 -1.00
C GLY A 329 -22.32 -11.78 -2.24
N GLY A 330 -21.04 -12.14 -2.32
CA GLY A 330 -20.49 -12.87 -3.47
C GLY A 330 -18.99 -13.13 -3.35
N GLU A 331 -18.50 -14.07 -4.17
CA GLU A 331 -17.07 -14.31 -4.32
C GLU A 331 -16.48 -13.33 -5.34
N ARG A 332 -15.32 -12.76 -5.00
CA ARG A 332 -14.57 -11.90 -5.92
C ARG A 332 -14.30 -12.63 -7.24
N PRO A 333 -14.75 -12.12 -8.39
CA PRO A 333 -14.44 -12.73 -9.68
C PRO A 333 -12.93 -12.78 -9.92
N PRO A 334 -12.40 -13.78 -10.65
CA PRO A 334 -10.99 -13.78 -11.02
C PRO A 334 -10.63 -12.54 -11.83
N MET A 335 -9.41 -12.02 -11.63
CA MET A 335 -8.86 -10.96 -12.46
C MET A 335 -8.79 -11.41 -13.91
N GLY A 336 -9.45 -10.67 -14.80
CA GLY A 336 -9.54 -10.98 -16.23
C GLY A 336 -8.22 -10.76 -16.95
N ASP A 337 -7.68 -9.54 -16.91
CA ASP A 337 -6.37 -9.20 -17.47
C ASP A 337 -5.29 -9.22 -16.39
N ARG A 338 -4.24 -10.01 -16.62
CA ARG A 338 -3.10 -10.21 -15.72
C ARG A 338 -1.82 -9.57 -16.26
N VAL A 339 -1.90 -8.83 -17.37
CA VAL A 339 -0.84 -8.00 -17.91
C VAL A 339 -1.30 -6.55 -17.87
N LEU A 340 -0.94 -5.86 -16.80
CA LEU A 340 -1.26 -4.44 -16.64
C LEU A 340 -0.21 -3.58 -17.33
N ARG A 341 -0.56 -2.37 -17.74
CA ARG A 341 0.36 -1.39 -18.34
C ARG A 341 0.56 -0.18 -17.44
N GLY A 342 1.80 0.07 -17.04
CA GLY A 342 2.19 1.21 -16.22
C GLY A 342 3.11 2.17 -16.97
N ALA A 343 2.95 3.48 -16.78
CA ALA A 343 3.87 4.48 -17.33
C ALA A 343 4.53 5.30 -16.23
N MET A 344 5.87 5.30 -16.17
CA MET A 344 6.61 6.23 -15.30
C MET A 344 6.92 7.54 -16.02
N VAL A 345 6.41 8.63 -15.49
CA VAL A 345 6.47 9.96 -16.09
C VAL A 345 7.11 10.94 -15.13
N LEU A 346 8.34 11.36 -15.41
CA LEU A 346 8.99 12.44 -14.69
C LEU A 346 8.38 13.78 -15.13
N VAL A 347 7.64 14.43 -14.23
CA VAL A 347 7.03 15.73 -14.48
C VAL A 347 8.06 16.81 -14.20
N THR A 348 8.33 17.66 -15.19
CA THR A 348 9.35 18.71 -15.10
C THR A 348 8.79 20.08 -15.46
N ASP A 349 9.47 21.14 -15.03
CA ASP A 349 9.25 22.51 -15.47
C ASP A 349 10.52 22.96 -16.20
N GLY A 350 10.60 22.60 -17.49
CA GLY A 350 11.78 22.67 -18.33
C GLY A 350 12.55 21.35 -18.45
N ALA A 351 13.86 21.46 -18.71
CA ALA A 351 14.71 20.31 -19.02
C ALA A 351 14.84 19.33 -17.82
N PRO A 352 14.65 18.02 -18.03
CA PRO A 352 14.74 17.06 -16.95
C PRO A 352 16.15 16.89 -16.41
N SER A 353 16.26 16.68 -15.11
CA SER A 353 17.49 16.22 -14.50
C SER A 353 17.86 14.84 -15.05
N ALA A 354 19.05 14.71 -15.63
CA ALA A 354 19.51 13.43 -16.19
C ALA A 354 19.56 12.32 -15.14
N SER A 355 19.91 12.65 -13.88
CA SER A 355 19.91 11.69 -12.78
C SER A 355 18.49 11.31 -12.35
N ALA A 356 17.53 12.23 -12.40
CA ALA A 356 16.13 11.95 -12.11
C ALA A 356 15.51 11.00 -13.13
N LEU A 357 15.71 11.31 -14.42
CA LEU A 357 15.22 10.45 -15.49
C LEU A 357 15.86 9.06 -15.44
N ALA A 358 17.16 8.98 -15.16
CA ALA A 358 17.85 7.69 -14.97
C ALA A 358 17.30 6.89 -13.78
N ARG A 359 16.98 7.55 -12.66
CA ARG A 359 16.33 6.91 -11.50
C ARG A 359 14.93 6.41 -11.84
N ALA A 360 14.11 7.23 -12.50
CA ALA A 360 12.78 6.83 -12.95
C ALA A 360 12.84 5.64 -13.92
N GLN A 361 13.79 5.65 -14.87
CA GLN A 361 13.99 4.50 -15.77
C GLN A 361 14.42 3.24 -15.02
N SER A 362 15.36 3.34 -14.08
CA SER A 362 15.80 2.19 -13.29
C SER A 362 14.65 1.60 -12.47
N TRP A 363 13.82 2.46 -11.86
CA TRP A 363 12.67 2.02 -11.08
C TRP A 363 11.60 1.36 -11.96
N ALA A 364 11.27 1.96 -13.11
CA ALA A 364 10.34 1.38 -14.07
C ALA A 364 10.78 0.00 -14.54
N ARG A 365 12.08 -0.18 -14.81
CA ARG A 365 12.65 -1.47 -15.23
C ARG A 365 12.57 -2.53 -14.15
N VAL A 366 12.76 -2.16 -12.88
CA VAL A 366 12.58 -3.10 -11.76
C VAL A 366 11.10 -3.44 -11.57
N LEU A 367 10.21 -2.44 -11.51
CA LEU A 367 8.77 -2.67 -11.35
C LEU A 367 8.21 -3.58 -12.46
N GLY A 368 8.67 -3.38 -13.69
CA GLY A 368 8.29 -4.17 -14.87
C GLY A 368 9.01 -5.52 -15.03
N ASN A 369 9.80 -5.93 -14.03
CA ASN A 369 10.57 -7.19 -14.03
C ASN A 369 11.57 -7.32 -15.20
N VAL A 370 12.12 -6.20 -15.68
CA VAL A 370 13.14 -6.15 -16.74
C VAL A 370 14.53 -6.31 -16.14
N ASP A 371 14.78 -5.60 -15.05
CA ASP A 371 16.02 -5.71 -14.26
C ASP A 371 15.69 -6.32 -12.91
N ALA A 372 16.47 -7.30 -12.48
CA ALA A 372 16.37 -7.85 -11.13
C ALA A 372 16.91 -6.83 -10.12
N SER A 373 16.29 -6.79 -8.94
CA SER A 373 16.78 -6.01 -7.80
C SER A 373 16.91 -6.91 -6.57
N PRO A 374 18.02 -6.84 -5.82
CA PRO A 374 18.14 -7.58 -4.56
C PRO A 374 17.39 -6.91 -3.40
N TYR A 375 16.79 -5.72 -3.63
CA TYR A 375 16.16 -4.92 -2.58
C TYR A 375 14.69 -4.60 -2.87
N LEU A 376 14.29 -4.55 -4.14
CA LEU A 376 12.96 -4.15 -4.55
C LEU A 376 12.32 -5.32 -5.29
N LEU A 377 11.03 -5.51 -5.09
CA LEU A 377 10.24 -6.48 -5.83
C LEU A 377 9.68 -5.81 -7.09
N SER A 378 9.74 -6.52 -8.21
CA SER A 378 8.87 -6.23 -9.34
C SER A 378 7.42 -6.48 -8.99
N PHE A 379 6.51 -5.96 -9.80
CA PHE A 379 5.07 -6.22 -9.66
C PHE A 379 4.76 -7.73 -9.72
N CYS A 380 5.47 -8.47 -10.58
CA CYS A 380 5.27 -9.92 -10.70
C CYS A 380 5.77 -10.69 -9.48
N GLU A 381 6.94 -10.33 -8.96
CA GLU A 381 7.51 -10.94 -7.76
C GLU A 381 6.64 -10.68 -6.53
N ALA A 382 6.18 -9.44 -6.35
CA ALA A 382 5.30 -9.07 -5.25
C ALA A 382 3.99 -9.85 -5.27
N MET A 383 3.49 -10.26 -6.44
CA MET A 383 2.26 -11.05 -6.59
C MET A 383 2.47 -12.57 -6.53
N GLY A 384 3.70 -13.03 -6.29
CA GLY A 384 4.03 -14.46 -6.34
C GLY A 384 3.87 -15.05 -7.75
N GLY A 385 4.03 -14.23 -8.79
CA GLY A 385 3.94 -14.63 -10.19
C GLY A 385 2.53 -14.89 -10.69
N ARG A 386 1.55 -14.07 -10.28
CA ARG A 386 0.13 -14.22 -10.67
C ARG A 386 -0.36 -13.20 -11.70
N ALA A 387 0.30 -12.06 -11.78
CA ALA A 387 0.12 -11.03 -12.79
C ALA A 387 1.42 -10.24 -12.94
N ARG A 388 1.56 -9.44 -14.00
CA ARG A 388 2.72 -8.58 -14.23
C ARG A 388 2.30 -7.18 -14.67
N MET A 389 3.21 -6.23 -14.53
CA MET A 389 3.08 -4.89 -15.09
C MET A 389 4.12 -4.71 -16.20
N ASP A 390 3.68 -4.31 -17.39
CA ASP A 390 4.56 -3.84 -18.46
C ASP A 390 4.76 -2.34 -18.30
N THR A 391 6.01 -1.93 -18.08
CA THR A 391 6.41 -0.53 -17.90
C THR A 391 7.11 0.06 -19.13
N ALA A 392 7.22 -0.71 -20.22
CA ALA A 392 7.79 -0.19 -21.45
C ALA A 392 6.84 0.86 -22.06
N ILE A 393 7.40 2.05 -22.28
CA ILE A 393 6.76 3.13 -23.04
C ILE A 393 7.20 2.93 -24.49
N GLY A 394 6.24 2.51 -25.32
CA GLY A 394 6.47 2.29 -26.74
C GLY A 394 6.85 3.59 -27.49
N PRO A 395 7.27 3.47 -28.77
CA PRO A 395 7.15 4.58 -29.71
C PRO A 395 5.69 5.02 -29.89
#